data_AF-A0AAD7ATP2-F1
#
_entry.id   AF-A0AAD7ATP2-F1
#
_cell.length_a   1.000
_cell.length_b   1.000
_cell.length_c   1.000
_cell.angle_alpha   90.00
_cell.angle_beta   90.00
_cell.angle_gamma   90.00
#
_symmetry.space_group_name_H-M   'P 1'
#
loop_
_entity.id
_entity.type
_entity.pdbx_description
1 polymer ?
#
loop_
_entity_poly.entity_id
_entity_poly.type
_entity_poly.pdbx_seq_one_letter_code
_entity_poly.pdbx_strand_id
1 'polypeptide(L)'
;MVKCLNKYGLSFETIHPSTELQRAMPLWHHPGEDPQKRQQNNGRKAKCLRRNHTALTIGDGVDLSQRLNDPLHYKFASCVYDTCEDDRTTRGCENPHVCAVTAASRLGQILPKWIP
;
A
#
# COMPACT_ATOMS: atom_id res chain seq x y z
N MET A 1 -6.49 -13.07 9.27
CA MET A 1 -5.78 -13.98 8.35
C MET A 1 -4.35 -14.27 8.82
N VAL A 2 -3.41 -13.33 8.75
CA VAL A 2 -1.99 -13.60 9.10
C VAL A 2 -1.76 -14.01 10.55
N LYS A 3 -2.51 -13.46 11.51
CA LYS A 3 -2.47 -13.92 12.91
C LYS A 3 -2.81 -15.41 13.07
N CYS A 4 -3.75 -15.92 12.27
CA CYS A 4 -4.11 -17.35 12.31
C CYS A 4 -2.98 -18.20 11.72
N LEU A 5 -2.42 -17.79 10.57
CA LEU A 5 -1.27 -18.47 9.97
C LEU A 5 -0.13 -18.61 10.97
N ASN A 6 0.26 -17.51 11.62
CA ASN A 6 1.33 -17.52 12.61
C ASN A 6 0.99 -18.40 13.82
N LYS A 7 -0.26 -18.34 14.30
CA LYS A 7 -0.72 -19.17 15.44
C LYS A 7 -0.63 -20.67 15.15
N TYR A 8 -0.89 -21.08 13.91
CA TYR A 8 -0.94 -22.49 13.52
C TYR A 8 0.26 -22.94 12.68
N GLY A 9 1.28 -22.09 12.51
CA GLY A 9 2.47 -22.41 11.71
C GLY A 9 2.18 -22.66 10.22
N LEU A 10 1.12 -22.07 9.68
CA LEU A 10 0.70 -22.28 8.29
C LEU A 10 1.33 -21.23 7.37
N SER A 11 1.69 -21.63 6.16
CA SER A 11 2.14 -20.74 5.09
C SER A 11 1.20 -20.81 3.89
N PHE A 12 1.01 -19.69 3.20
CA PHE A 12 0.31 -19.69 1.92
C PHE A 12 1.29 -20.01 0.80
N GLU A 13 1.25 -21.25 0.33
CA GLU A 13 1.94 -21.66 -0.87
C GLU A 13 0.97 -21.65 -2.06
N THR A 14 1.13 -20.67 -2.94
CA THR A 14 0.52 -20.64 -4.27
C THR A 14 1.68 -20.59 -5.25
N ILE A 15 1.67 -21.36 -6.34
CA ILE A 15 2.80 -21.33 -7.29
C ILE A 15 2.73 -20.05 -8.14
N HIS A 16 1.54 -19.76 -8.67
CA HIS A 16 1.23 -18.54 -9.42
C HIS A 16 -0.10 -17.96 -8.92
N PRO A 17 -0.10 -16.96 -8.02
CA PRO A 17 -1.33 -16.32 -7.61
C PRO A 17 -1.91 -15.51 -8.78
N SER A 18 -3.23 -15.56 -8.96
CA SER A 18 -3.89 -14.69 -9.95
C SER A 18 -3.77 -13.22 -9.55
N THR A 19 -3.82 -12.32 -10.53
CA THR A 19 -3.79 -10.86 -10.29
C THR A 19 -4.91 -10.41 -9.34
N GLU A 20 -6.09 -11.00 -9.46
CA GLU A 20 -7.23 -10.76 -8.57
C GLU A 20 -6.90 -11.15 -7.13
N LEU A 21 -6.29 -12.33 -6.94
CA LEU A 21 -5.85 -12.78 -5.62
C LEU A 21 -4.77 -11.84 -5.06
N GLN A 22 -3.74 -11.53 -5.86
CA GLN A 22 -2.67 -10.60 -5.45
C GLN A 22 -3.24 -9.26 -4.99
N ARG A 23 -4.14 -8.66 -5.78
CA ARG A 23 -4.78 -7.38 -5.43
C ARG A 23 -5.63 -7.46 -4.16
N ALA A 24 -6.29 -8.58 -3.90
CA ALA A 24 -7.11 -8.78 -2.70
C ALA A 24 -6.30 -9.05 -1.41
N MET A 25 -5.01 -9.36 -1.52
CA MET A 25 -4.16 -9.65 -0.36
C MET A 25 -3.95 -8.39 0.51
N PRO A 26 -3.75 -8.57 1.84
CA PRO A 26 -3.62 -7.44 2.76
C PRO A 26 -2.28 -6.70 2.60
N LEU A 27 -2.29 -5.39 2.35
CA LEU A 27 -1.06 -4.58 2.21
C LEU A 27 -0.19 -4.58 3.48
N TRP A 28 -0.85 -4.66 4.64
CA TRP A 28 -0.23 -4.53 5.96
C TRP A 28 -0.11 -5.88 6.65
N HIS A 29 1.02 -6.11 7.33
CA HIS A 29 1.30 -7.40 7.98
C HIS A 29 1.11 -8.56 6.99
N HIS A 30 1.64 -8.40 5.77
CA HIS A 30 1.40 -9.30 4.65
C HIS A 30 2.16 -10.63 4.88
N PRO A 31 1.61 -11.80 4.50
CA PRO A 31 2.29 -13.09 4.73
C PRO A 31 3.59 -13.25 3.91
N GLY A 32 3.65 -12.62 2.75
CA GLY A 32 4.86 -12.53 1.91
C GLY A 32 5.71 -11.28 2.17
N GLU A 33 5.80 -10.80 3.41
CA GLU A 33 6.76 -9.74 3.76
C GLU A 33 8.19 -10.21 3.50
N ASP A 34 9.01 -9.35 2.90
CA ASP A 34 10.43 -9.62 2.66
C ASP A 34 11.19 -9.54 3.99
N PRO A 35 11.74 -10.66 4.51
CA PRO A 35 12.40 -10.70 5.81
C PRO A 35 13.70 -9.89 5.85
N GLN A 36 14.28 -9.57 4.70
CA GLN A 36 15.51 -8.77 4.61
C GLN A 36 15.22 -7.26 4.70
N LYS A 37 13.96 -6.84 4.57
CA LYS A 37 13.56 -5.43 4.60
C LYS A 37 12.89 -5.06 5.91
N ARG A 38 13.22 -3.88 6.42
CA ARG A 38 12.55 -3.31 7.58
C ARG A 38 11.13 -2.88 7.22
N GLN A 39 10.15 -3.48 7.89
CA GLN A 39 8.73 -3.24 7.64
C GLN A 39 8.29 -1.91 8.27
N GLN A 40 7.73 -0.99 7.48
CA GLN A 40 7.35 0.36 7.93
C GLN A 40 5.83 0.51 8.22
N ASN A 41 5.27 -0.47 8.93
CA ASN A 41 3.81 -0.56 9.14
C ASN A 41 3.24 0.53 10.07
N ASN A 42 4.06 1.14 10.93
CA ASN A 42 3.57 1.99 12.04
C ASN A 42 3.86 3.50 11.90
N GLY A 43 4.47 3.93 10.80
CA GLY A 43 4.77 5.34 10.56
C GLY A 43 3.51 6.22 10.46
N ARG A 44 3.66 7.54 10.63
CA ARG A 44 2.55 8.51 10.51
C ARG A 44 1.79 8.36 9.19
N LYS A 45 2.52 8.18 8.08
CA LYS A 45 1.95 8.02 6.74
C LYS A 45 1.31 6.64 6.54
N ALA A 46 1.85 5.58 7.14
CA ALA A 46 1.19 4.28 7.18
C ALA A 46 -0.13 4.31 7.97
N LYS A 47 -0.25 5.15 9.00
CA LYS A 47 -1.52 5.39 9.70
C LYS A 47 -2.49 6.19 8.83
N CYS A 48 -2.01 7.22 8.14
CA CYS A 48 -2.81 8.01 7.20
C CYS A 48 -3.38 7.14 6.06
N LEU A 49 -2.54 6.28 5.45
CA LEU A 49 -2.97 5.34 4.41
C LEU A 49 -4.11 4.44 4.89
N ARG A 50 -4.02 3.91 6.11
CA ARG A 50 -5.07 3.03 6.67
C ARG A 50 -6.33 3.76 7.10
N ARG A 51 -6.21 4.95 7.68
CA ARG A 51 -7.36 5.66 8.29
C ARG A 51 -8.06 6.60 7.33
N ASN A 52 -7.30 7.33 6.52
CA ASN A 52 -7.83 8.39 5.66
C ASN A 52 -8.03 7.88 4.24
N HIS A 53 -7.05 7.15 3.69
CA HIS A 53 -7.16 6.60 2.33
C HIS A 53 -7.79 5.20 2.28
N THR A 54 -8.09 4.60 3.45
CA THR A 54 -8.63 3.24 3.58
C THR A 54 -7.86 2.18 2.77
N ALA A 55 -6.55 2.38 2.60
CA ALA A 55 -5.71 1.46 1.85
C ALA A 55 -5.40 0.24 2.70
N LEU A 56 -6.08 -0.88 2.43
CA LEU A 56 -5.98 -2.12 3.22
C LEU A 56 -5.42 -3.27 2.40
N THR A 57 -5.57 -3.23 1.08
CA THR A 57 -5.19 -4.29 0.14
C THR A 57 -4.01 -3.86 -0.74
N ILE A 58 -3.34 -4.85 -1.35
CA ILE A 58 -2.30 -4.59 -2.36
C ILE A 58 -2.87 -3.78 -3.51
N GLY A 59 -4.10 -4.07 -3.95
CA GLY A 59 -4.80 -3.29 -4.98
C GLY A 59 -4.88 -1.81 -4.62
N ASP A 60 -5.33 -1.49 -3.40
CA ASP A 60 -5.39 -0.10 -2.93
C ASP A 60 -4.01 0.58 -2.95
N GLY A 61 -2.97 -0.15 -2.53
CA GLY A 61 -1.59 0.33 -2.54
C GLY A 61 -1.08 0.61 -3.94
N VAL A 62 -1.37 -0.29 -4.88
CA VAL A 62 -0.97 -0.16 -6.30
C VAL A 62 -1.67 1.05 -6.91
N ASP A 63 -2.98 1.15 -6.76
CA ASP A 63 -3.78 2.24 -7.33
C ASP A 63 -3.36 3.60 -6.75
N LEU A 64 -3.06 3.66 -5.45
CA LEU A 64 -2.49 4.86 -4.83
C LEU A 64 -1.11 5.22 -5.37
N SER A 65 -0.26 4.23 -5.66
CA SER A 65 1.10 4.46 -6.17
C SER A 65 1.13 4.86 -7.65
N GLN A 66 0.12 4.46 -8.44
CA GLN A 66 0.05 4.76 -9.87
C GLN A 66 0.10 6.25 -10.17
N ARG A 67 -0.47 7.10 -9.31
CA ARG A 67 -0.43 8.56 -9.49
C ARG A 67 0.99 9.13 -9.53
N LEU A 68 2.00 8.42 -8.99
CA LEU A 68 3.39 8.86 -9.06
C LEU A 68 3.93 8.89 -10.50
N ASN A 69 3.28 8.16 -11.41
CA ASN A 69 3.62 8.08 -12.82
C ASN A 69 2.75 9.00 -13.68
N ASP A 70 1.76 9.68 -13.11
CA ASP A 70 0.90 10.61 -13.85
C ASP A 70 1.70 11.89 -14.16
N PRO A 71 1.79 12.32 -15.44
CA PRO A 71 2.51 13.54 -15.81
C PRO A 71 1.90 14.81 -15.20
N LEU A 72 0.62 14.80 -14.81
CA LEU A 72 -0.08 15.91 -14.16
C LEU A 72 0.15 15.94 -12.64
N HIS A 73 0.73 14.87 -12.08
CA HIS A 73 1.03 14.80 -10.65
C HIS A 73 2.35 15.51 -10.32
N TYR A 74 2.28 16.40 -9.34
CA TYR A 74 3.44 17.14 -8.87
C TYR A 74 3.97 16.58 -7.54
N LYS A 75 5.30 16.58 -7.39
CA LYS A 75 6.00 15.99 -6.23
C LYS A 75 6.01 16.88 -4.98
N PHE A 76 4.89 17.48 -4.62
CA PHE A 76 4.74 18.34 -3.45
C PHE A 76 3.36 18.22 -2.79
N ALA A 77 3.21 18.73 -1.56
CA ALA A 77 2.02 18.51 -0.72
C ALA A 77 0.72 19.08 -1.31
N SER A 78 0.80 20.26 -1.94
CA SER A 78 -0.30 21.01 -2.53
C SER A 78 -0.53 20.73 -4.03
N CYS A 79 -0.15 19.55 -4.52
CA CYS A 79 -0.39 19.15 -5.91
C CYS A 79 -1.87 19.36 -6.29
N VAL A 80 -2.14 20.10 -7.37
CA VAL A 80 -3.48 20.50 -7.83
C VAL A 80 -4.22 19.44 -8.63
N TYR A 81 -3.64 18.24 -8.76
CA TYR A 81 -4.30 17.13 -9.42
C TYR A 81 -5.53 16.69 -8.63
N ASP A 82 -6.66 16.45 -9.30
CA ASP A 82 -7.98 16.22 -8.68
C ASP A 82 -7.94 15.20 -7.54
N THR A 83 -7.26 14.06 -7.74
CA THR A 83 -7.17 13.02 -6.69
C THR A 83 -6.37 13.44 -5.47
N CYS A 84 -5.36 14.31 -5.65
CA CYS A 84 -4.59 14.87 -4.53
C CYS A 84 -5.37 15.97 -3.82
N GLU A 85 -6.18 16.74 -4.55
CA GLU A 85 -7.08 17.71 -3.94
C GLU A 85 -8.17 17.03 -3.12
N ASP A 86 -8.85 16.02 -3.69
CA ASP A 86 -9.84 15.19 -2.98
C ASP A 86 -9.24 14.59 -1.70
N ASP A 87 -8.06 13.96 -1.79
CA ASP A 87 -7.40 13.40 -0.60
C ASP A 87 -7.19 14.44 0.51
N ARG A 88 -6.90 15.70 0.17
CA ARG A 88 -6.74 16.77 1.16
C ARG A 88 -8.07 17.24 1.72
N THR A 89 -9.05 17.50 0.84
CA THR A 89 -10.30 18.17 1.21
C THR A 89 -11.33 17.22 1.83
N THR A 90 -11.45 15.99 1.31
CA THR A 90 -12.47 15.03 1.74
C THR A 90 -11.91 14.00 2.72
N ARG A 91 -10.65 13.59 2.57
CA ARG A 91 -10.03 12.54 3.41
C ARG A 91 -9.15 13.08 4.53
N GLY A 92 -8.90 14.39 4.58
CA GLY A 92 -8.06 15.02 5.59
C GLY A 92 -6.58 14.57 5.52
N CYS A 93 -6.10 14.19 4.34
CA CYS A 93 -4.69 13.88 4.13
C CYS A 93 -3.86 15.16 4.03
N GLU A 94 -2.83 15.32 4.86
CA GLU A 94 -1.98 16.53 4.81
C GLU A 94 -1.04 16.58 3.61
N ASN A 95 -0.63 15.41 3.08
CA ASN A 95 0.32 15.35 1.98
C ASN A 95 0.13 14.04 1.20
N PRO A 96 -0.70 14.07 0.14
CA PRO A 96 -1.01 12.92 -0.70
C PRO A 96 0.22 12.35 -1.43
N HIS A 97 1.15 13.21 -1.87
CA HIS A 97 2.38 12.76 -2.53
C HIS A 97 3.19 11.82 -1.63
N VAL A 98 3.42 12.20 -0.37
CA VAL A 98 4.16 11.35 0.58
C VAL A 98 3.39 10.07 0.91
N CYS A 99 2.05 10.10 0.93
CA CYS A 99 1.24 8.90 1.09
C CYS A 99 1.42 7.93 -0.08
N ALA A 100 1.40 8.42 -1.32
CA ALA A 100 1.65 7.60 -2.51
C ALA A 100 3.08 7.00 -2.52
N VAL A 101 4.10 7.80 -2.17
CA VAL A 101 5.49 7.30 -2.01
C VAL A 101 5.58 6.24 -0.92
N THR A 102 4.87 6.44 0.21
CA THR A 102 4.82 5.46 1.30
C THR A 102 4.13 4.16 0.86
N ALA A 103 3.07 4.25 0.06
CA ALA A 103 2.40 3.09 -0.51
C ALA A 103 3.32 2.31 -1.46
N ALA A 104 4.03 3.00 -2.37
CA ALA A 104 5.01 2.38 -3.25
C ALA A 104 6.16 1.71 -2.48
N SER A 105 6.70 2.39 -1.46
CA SER A 105 7.73 1.82 -0.59
C SER A 105 7.24 0.59 0.16
N ARG A 106 5.97 0.60 0.60
CA ARG A 106 5.34 -0.52 1.28
C ARG A 106 5.19 -1.73 0.37
N LEU A 107 4.76 -1.54 -0.89
CA LEU A 107 4.72 -2.60 -1.89
C LEU A 107 6.12 -3.20 -2.13
N GLY A 108 7.16 -2.37 -2.18
CA GLY A 108 8.55 -2.83 -2.32
C GLY A 108 9.09 -3.65 -1.13
N GLN A 109 8.39 -3.69 0.00
CA GLN A 109 8.71 -4.52 1.17
C GLN A 109 8.03 -5.89 1.13
N ILE A 110 7.20 -6.15 0.13
CA ILE A 110 6.52 -7.42 -0.11
C ILE A 110 7.26 -8.15 -1.24
N LEU A 111 7.34 -9.48 -1.15
CA LEU A 111 8.00 -10.29 -2.17
C LEU A 111 7.31 -10.11 -3.54
N PRO A 112 8.07 -10.00 -4.65
CA PRO A 112 7.53 -9.71 -5.98
C PRO A 112 6.40 -10.64 -6.44
N LYS A 113 6.42 -11.90 -6.00
CA LYS A 113 5.38 -12.91 -6.26
C LYS A 113 3.97 -12.44 -5.90
N TRP A 114 3.82 -11.55 -4.92
CA TRP A 114 2.53 -11.07 -4.44
C TRP A 114 2.14 -9.70 -5.00
N ILE A 115 3.00 -9.10 -5.82
CA ILE A 115 2.74 -7.83 -6.48
C ILE A 115 2.16 -8.11 -7.87
N PRO A 116 1.01 -7.52 -8.24
CA PRO A 116 0.42 -7.66 -9.56
C PRO A 116 1.22 -6.96 -10.66
#